data_AF-A0A950YE05-F1
#
_entry.id   AF-A0A950YE05-F1
#
_cell.length_a   1.000
_cell.length_b   1.000
_cell.length_c   1.000
_cell.angle_alpha   90.00
_cell.angle_beta   90.00
_cell.angle_gamma   90.00
#
_symmetry.space_group_name_H-M   'P 1'
#
loop_
_entity.id
_entity.type
_entity.pdbx_description
1 polymer ?
#
loop_
_entity_poly.entity_id
_entity_poly.type
_entity_poly.pdbx_seq_one_letter_code
_entity_poly.pdbx_strand_id
1 'polypeptide(L)'
;MSDGHAPALPRARERRDPQHHSRWKKLVWLVEHRAQILASIAIGALVVGGLLYAIGEGAAAQQVWRATVALLAAELAVEVGRTVLVEHSLGVDTIALVAMVGALALGQELAGVVIGLMFSGGASLEAIASSHARRELTELVQRAPRVAQLRVDDRLQEVPVEQVQAGDTVLVRTGEVIPVDGTMLSA
;
A
#
# COMPACT_ATOMS: atom_id res chain seq x y z
N MET A 1 -58.92 -12.44 37.06
CA MET A 1 -57.77 -13.37 37.16
C MET A 1 -57.46 -13.86 35.76
N SER A 2 -56.25 -13.56 35.29
CA SER A 2 -55.52 -14.14 34.15
C SER A 2 -54.95 -13.04 33.24
N ASP A 3 -53.73 -12.66 33.58
CA ASP A 3 -52.83 -11.76 32.87
C ASP A 3 -52.44 -12.34 31.50
N GLY A 4 -52.63 -11.56 30.44
CA GLY A 4 -52.03 -11.81 29.13
C GLY A 4 -50.60 -11.30 29.10
N HIS A 5 -49.64 -12.11 29.58
CA HIS A 5 -48.21 -11.83 29.46
C HIS A 5 -47.76 -11.90 27.99
N ALA A 6 -47.37 -10.76 27.43
CA ALA A 6 -46.61 -10.70 26.19
C ALA A 6 -45.23 -11.38 26.39
N PRO A 7 -44.75 -12.20 25.44
CA PRO A 7 -43.40 -12.76 25.53
C PRO A 7 -42.36 -11.66 25.32
N ALA A 8 -41.57 -11.41 26.36
CA ALA A 8 -40.42 -10.53 26.31
C ALA A 8 -39.38 -11.07 25.30
N LEU A 9 -39.04 -10.26 24.29
CA LEU A 9 -37.95 -10.56 23.37
C LEU A 9 -36.63 -10.73 24.16
N PRO A 10 -35.84 -11.78 23.91
CA PRO A 10 -34.56 -11.98 24.56
C PRO A 10 -33.62 -10.81 24.22
N ARG A 11 -33.19 -10.11 25.27
CA ARG A 11 -32.23 -8.99 25.18
C ARG A 11 -30.95 -9.47 24.51
N ALA A 12 -30.54 -8.72 23.49
CA ALA A 12 -29.29 -8.86 22.76
C ALA A 12 -28.13 -9.28 23.68
N ARG A 13 -27.65 -10.50 23.48
CA ARG A 13 -26.29 -10.87 23.86
C ARG A 13 -25.34 -10.23 22.85
N GLU A 14 -24.10 -10.05 23.32
CA GLU A 14 -22.90 -9.81 22.53
C GLU A 14 -22.38 -8.36 22.48
N ARG A 15 -21.95 -7.85 23.65
CA ARG A 15 -20.75 -7.01 23.70
C ARG A 15 -19.54 -7.92 23.74
N ARG A 16 -18.92 -8.15 22.58
CA ARG A 16 -17.56 -8.70 22.45
C ARG A 16 -16.55 -7.54 22.62
N ASP A 17 -15.58 -7.75 23.48
CA ASP A 17 -14.51 -6.80 23.84
C ASP A 17 -13.57 -6.48 22.64
N PRO A 18 -13.28 -5.21 22.32
CA PRO A 18 -12.36 -4.82 21.25
C PRO A 18 -10.96 -4.44 21.79
N GLN A 19 -10.09 -5.40 22.12
CA GLN A 19 -8.69 -5.13 22.55
C GLN A 19 -7.58 -5.65 21.61
N HIS A 20 -7.91 -6.22 20.44
CA HIS A 20 -6.90 -6.86 19.55
C HIS A 20 -6.39 -6.00 18.37
N HIS A 21 -6.71 -4.70 18.29
CA HIS A 21 -6.45 -3.87 17.09
C HIS A 21 -5.08 -3.17 17.04
N SER A 22 -4.27 -3.23 18.11
CA SER A 22 -3.00 -2.49 18.22
C SER A 22 -1.82 -3.17 17.51
N ARG A 23 -1.73 -4.51 17.53
CA ARG A 23 -0.61 -5.27 16.94
C ARG A 23 -0.66 -5.28 15.41
N TRP A 24 -1.86 -5.35 14.83
CA TRP A 24 -2.06 -5.41 13.38
C TRP A 24 -1.71 -4.09 12.68
N LYS A 25 -2.06 -2.95 13.29
CA LYS A 25 -1.64 -1.64 12.77
C LYS A 25 -0.11 -1.48 12.78
N LYS A 26 0.57 -1.98 13.82
CA LYS A 26 2.04 -1.94 13.89
C LYS A 26 2.70 -2.84 12.84
N LEU A 27 2.16 -4.03 12.59
CA LEU A 27 2.67 -4.95 11.57
C LEU A 27 2.49 -4.40 10.16
N VAL A 28 1.30 -3.86 9.85
CA VAL A 28 1.03 -3.23 8.55
C VAL A 28 1.90 -1.99 8.34
N TRP A 29 2.05 -1.14 9.36
CA TRP A 29 2.90 0.04 9.28
C TRP A 29 4.39 -0.31 9.05
N LEU A 30 4.89 -1.37 9.67
CA LEU A 30 6.28 -1.83 9.51
C LEU A 30 6.55 -2.40 8.11
N VAL A 31 5.57 -3.10 7.53
CA VAL A 31 5.66 -3.64 6.16
C VAL A 31 5.62 -2.51 5.13
N GLU A 32 4.79 -1.48 5.36
CA GLU A 32 4.67 -0.30 4.50
C GLU A 32 5.95 0.54 4.48
N HIS A 33 6.60 0.70 5.65
CA HIS A 33 7.81 1.54 5.78
C HIS A 33 9.12 0.73 5.66
N ARG A 34 9.06 -0.59 5.42
CA ARG A 34 10.26 -1.45 5.40
C ARG A 34 11.32 -0.93 4.44
N ALA A 35 10.92 -0.57 3.22
CA ALA A 35 11.83 -0.11 2.17
C ALA A 35 12.50 1.22 2.55
N GLN A 36 11.76 2.14 3.16
CA GLN A 36 12.28 3.42 3.63
C GLN A 36 13.28 3.24 4.78
N ILE A 37 13.00 2.33 5.71
CA ILE A 37 13.89 2.02 6.84
C ILE A 37 15.21 1.41 6.32
N LEU A 38 15.15 0.44 5.41
CA LEU A 38 16.33 -0.18 4.84
C LEU A 38 17.17 0.82 4.02
N ALA A 39 16.52 1.69 3.24
CA ALA A 39 17.20 2.74 2.50
C ALA A 39 17.89 3.75 3.43
N SER A 40 17.23 4.16 4.51
CA SER A 40 17.84 5.08 5.49
C SER A 40 18.98 4.43 6.28
N ILE A 41 18.90 3.13 6.58
CA ILE A 41 20.04 2.36 7.12
C ILE A 41 21.21 2.35 6.14
N ALA A 42 20.96 2.08 4.85
CA ALA A 42 22.01 2.05 3.82
C ALA A 42 22.67 3.42 3.64
N ILE A 43 21.89 4.51 3.60
CA ILE A 43 22.41 5.88 3.57
C ILE A 43 23.25 6.17 4.82
N GLY A 44 22.74 5.82 6.00
CA GLY A 44 23.45 5.99 7.27
C GLY A 44 24.79 5.25 7.27
N ALA A 45 24.83 4.02 6.77
CA ALA A 45 26.05 3.24 6.64
C ALA A 45 27.05 3.84 5.65
N LEU A 46 26.60 4.38 4.52
CA LEU A 46 27.47 5.09 3.58
C LEU A 46 28.09 6.33 4.21
N VAL A 47 27.30 7.12 4.94
CA VAL A 47 27.80 8.33 5.62
C VAL A 47 28.77 7.96 6.74
N VAL A 48 28.38 7.07 7.66
CA VAL A 48 29.21 6.66 8.79
C VAL A 48 30.49 5.98 8.31
N GLY A 49 30.38 5.00 7.40
CA GLY A 49 31.55 4.33 6.85
C GLY A 49 32.45 5.27 6.04
N GLY A 50 31.88 6.21 5.29
CA GLY A 50 32.63 7.23 4.57
C GLY A 50 33.40 8.18 5.49
N LEU A 51 32.77 8.60 6.59
CA LEU A 51 33.43 9.42 7.62
C LEU A 51 34.55 8.65 8.33
N LEU A 52 34.32 7.38 8.70
CA LEU A 52 35.35 6.51 9.29
C LEU A 52 36.53 6.31 8.33
N TYR A 53 36.26 6.14 7.04
CA TYR A 53 37.30 6.03 6.02
C TYR A 53 38.10 7.33 5.90
N ALA A 54 37.45 8.49 5.96
CA ALA A 54 38.09 9.81 5.88
C ALA A 54 39.01 10.12 7.07
N ILE A 55 38.69 9.62 8.27
CA ILE A 55 39.54 9.79 9.47
C ILE A 55 40.69 8.76 9.55
N GLY A 56 40.84 7.88 8.55
CA GLY A 56 41.90 6.87 8.49
C GLY A 56 41.54 5.51 9.10
N GLU A 57 40.34 5.36 9.65
CA GLU A 57 39.81 4.12 10.24
C GLU A 57 39.17 3.21 9.17
N GLY A 58 39.94 2.91 8.11
CA GLY A 58 39.46 2.15 6.96
C GLY A 58 38.96 0.74 7.33
N ALA A 59 39.55 0.11 8.34
CA ALA A 59 39.11 -1.19 8.83
C ALA A 59 37.74 -1.13 9.50
N ALA A 60 37.48 -0.08 10.30
CA ALA A 60 36.17 0.14 10.92
C ALA A 60 35.10 0.46 9.86
N ALA A 61 35.45 1.27 8.85
CA ALA A 61 34.56 1.57 7.72
C ALA A 61 34.13 0.29 6.97
N GLN A 62 35.08 -0.60 6.65
CA GLN A 62 34.79 -1.89 6.01
C GLN A 62 33.88 -2.77 6.87
N GLN A 63 34.09 -2.81 8.19
CA GLN A 63 33.22 -3.58 9.10
C GLN A 63 31.79 -3.04 9.13
N VAL A 64 31.62 -1.70 9.17
CA VAL A 64 30.30 -1.06 9.11
C VAL A 64 29.59 -1.45 7.81
N TRP A 65 30.26 -1.28 6.66
CA TRP A 65 29.67 -1.66 5.37
C TRP A 65 29.37 -3.16 5.30
N ARG A 66 30.29 -4.03 5.73
CA ARG A 66 30.06 -5.48 5.74
C ARG A 66 28.84 -5.85 6.56
N ALA A 67 28.71 -5.30 7.76
CA ALA A 67 27.59 -5.56 8.65
C ALA A 67 26.27 -5.06 8.04
N THR A 68 26.28 -3.88 7.41
CA THR A 68 25.11 -3.37 6.70
C THR A 68 24.70 -4.25 5.53
N VAL A 69 25.63 -4.64 4.65
CA VAL A 69 25.31 -5.51 3.51
C VAL A 69 24.82 -6.86 3.99
N ALA A 70 25.43 -7.44 5.02
CA ALA A 70 24.98 -8.70 5.60
C ALA A 70 23.54 -8.59 6.14
N LEU A 71 23.21 -7.48 6.81
CA LEU A 71 21.84 -7.22 7.29
C LEU A 71 20.84 -7.11 6.13
N LEU A 72 21.15 -6.29 5.12
CA LEU A 72 20.28 -6.08 3.96
C LEU A 72 20.10 -7.36 3.15
N ALA A 73 21.18 -8.10 2.90
CA ALA A 73 21.15 -9.36 2.18
C ALA A 73 20.40 -10.45 2.96
N ALA A 74 20.54 -10.51 4.30
CA ALA A 74 19.81 -11.47 5.11
C ALA A 74 18.30 -11.21 5.10
N GLU A 75 17.89 -9.94 5.18
CA GLU A 75 16.48 -9.55 5.09
C GLU A 75 15.91 -9.92 3.71
N LEU A 76 16.60 -9.54 2.64
CA LEU A 76 16.18 -9.86 1.27
C LEU A 76 16.18 -11.37 0.99
N ALA A 77 17.10 -12.13 1.58
CA ALA A 77 17.16 -13.58 1.43
C ALA A 77 15.89 -14.27 1.96
N VAL A 78 15.28 -13.75 3.03
CA VAL A 78 14.03 -14.29 3.56
C VAL A 78 12.88 -14.02 2.59
N GLU A 79 12.81 -12.82 2.01
CA GLU A 79 11.80 -12.46 1.01
C GLU A 79 11.95 -13.30 -0.25
N VAL A 80 13.14 -13.33 -0.85
CA VAL A 80 13.45 -14.14 -2.04
C VAL A 80 13.20 -15.61 -1.78
N GLY A 81 13.68 -16.16 -0.65
CA GLY A 81 13.50 -17.56 -0.32
C GLY A 81 12.03 -17.96 -0.20
N ARG A 82 11.20 -17.08 0.38
CA ARG A 82 9.75 -17.28 0.44
C ARG A 82 9.11 -17.23 -0.95
N THR A 83 9.45 -16.24 -1.77
CA THR A 83 8.91 -16.10 -3.13
C THR A 83 9.27 -17.29 -4.00
N VAL A 84 10.54 -17.70 -4.01
CA VAL A 84 10.98 -18.86 -4.80
C VAL A 84 10.30 -20.16 -4.33
N LEU A 85 10.13 -20.34 -3.02
CA LEU A 85 9.55 -21.58 -2.48
C LEU A 85 8.03 -21.67 -2.69
N VAL A 86 7.33 -20.54 -2.61
CA VAL A 86 5.86 -20.49 -2.70
C VAL A 86 5.40 -20.29 -4.13
N GLU A 87 6.03 -19.37 -4.86
CA GLU A 87 5.60 -18.93 -6.19
C GLU A 87 6.41 -19.58 -7.31
N HIS A 88 7.51 -20.28 -6.98
CA HIS A 88 8.41 -20.93 -7.96
C HIS A 88 8.90 -19.97 -9.06
N SER A 89 9.00 -18.68 -8.75
CA SER A 89 9.40 -17.61 -9.66
C SER A 89 10.73 -16.98 -9.20
N LEU A 90 11.55 -16.56 -10.17
CA LEU A 90 12.75 -15.78 -9.91
C LEU A 90 12.49 -14.33 -10.32
N GLY A 91 12.56 -13.42 -9.34
CA GLY A 91 12.33 -12.00 -9.54
C GLY A 91 13.62 -11.18 -9.62
N VAL A 92 13.45 -9.87 -9.82
CA VAL A 92 14.57 -8.90 -9.78
C VAL A 92 15.27 -8.93 -8.41
N ASP A 93 14.54 -9.20 -7.34
CA ASP A 93 15.02 -9.34 -5.97
C ASP A 93 16.10 -10.43 -5.83
N THR A 94 15.96 -11.53 -6.59
CA THR A 94 16.96 -12.60 -6.60
C THR A 94 18.30 -12.10 -7.16
N ILE A 95 18.27 -11.27 -8.20
CA ILE A 95 19.47 -10.68 -8.80
C ILE A 95 20.15 -9.74 -7.80
N ALA A 96 19.37 -8.90 -7.12
CA ALA A 96 19.89 -8.00 -6.08
C ALA A 96 20.54 -8.80 -4.93
N LEU A 97 19.91 -9.88 -4.48
CA LEU A 97 20.46 -10.75 -3.45
C LEU A 97 21.78 -11.38 -3.88
N VAL A 98 21.84 -11.95 -5.08
CA VAL A 98 23.07 -12.55 -5.62
C VAL A 98 24.18 -11.52 -5.72
N ALA A 99 23.87 -10.30 -6.16
CA ALA A 99 24.83 -9.21 -6.25
C ALA A 99 25.38 -8.78 -4.86
N MET A 100 24.51 -8.68 -3.85
CA MET A 100 24.94 -8.36 -2.48
C MET A 100 25.77 -9.47 -1.84
N VAL A 101 25.37 -10.74 -2.02
CA VAL A 101 26.15 -11.90 -1.56
C VAL A 101 27.50 -11.96 -2.27
N GLY A 102 27.52 -11.71 -3.59
CA GLY A 102 28.74 -11.61 -4.37
C GLY A 102 29.66 -10.49 -3.88
N ALA A 103 29.12 -9.32 -3.57
CA ALA A 103 29.89 -8.21 -3.00
C ALA A 103 30.52 -8.59 -1.64
N LEU A 104 29.79 -9.29 -0.77
CA LEU A 104 30.35 -9.81 0.49
C LEU A 104 31.45 -10.85 0.26
N ALA A 105 31.22 -11.79 -0.66
CA ALA A 105 32.18 -12.86 -0.96
C ALA A 105 33.49 -12.33 -1.57
N LEU A 106 33.40 -11.24 -2.35
CA LEU A 106 34.54 -10.60 -3.00
C LEU A 106 35.20 -9.50 -2.14
N GLY A 107 34.71 -9.26 -0.92
CA GLY A 107 35.20 -8.18 -0.05
C GLY A 107 35.01 -6.78 -0.67
N GLN A 108 33.93 -6.59 -1.42
CA GLN A 108 33.55 -5.32 -2.05
C GLN A 108 32.39 -4.70 -1.29
N GLU A 109 32.58 -4.41 0.00
CA GLU A 109 31.47 -4.05 0.90
C GLU A 109 30.80 -2.73 0.51
N LEU A 110 31.58 -1.74 0.07
CA LEU A 110 31.04 -0.46 -0.40
C LEU A 110 30.08 -0.67 -1.59
N ALA A 111 30.45 -1.50 -2.56
CA ALA A 111 29.60 -1.84 -3.69
C ALA A 111 28.31 -2.54 -3.23
N GLY A 112 28.42 -3.44 -2.26
CA GLY A 112 27.26 -4.10 -1.66
C GLY A 112 26.29 -3.12 -0.99
N VAL A 113 26.79 -2.11 -0.26
CA VAL A 113 25.91 -1.10 0.37
C VAL A 113 25.21 -0.26 -0.69
N VAL A 114 25.92 0.11 -1.76
CA VAL A 114 25.34 0.84 -2.89
C VAL A 114 24.23 0.02 -3.57
N ILE A 115 24.46 -1.27 -3.81
CA ILE A 115 23.45 -2.18 -4.37
C ILE A 115 22.22 -2.23 -3.44
N GLY A 116 22.44 -2.42 -2.13
CA GLY A 116 21.36 -2.44 -1.15
C GLY A 116 20.58 -1.12 -1.09
N LEU A 117 21.26 0.02 -1.23
CA LEU A 117 20.63 1.35 -1.32
C LEU A 117 19.80 1.48 -2.60
N MET A 118 20.33 1.08 -3.75
CA MET A 118 19.60 1.14 -5.02
C MET A 118 18.34 0.28 -4.98
N PHE A 119 18.45 -0.93 -4.42
CA PHE A 119 17.32 -1.85 -4.28
C PHE A 119 16.25 -1.30 -3.34
N SER A 120 16.63 -0.97 -2.09
CA SER A 120 15.68 -0.45 -1.09
C SER A 120 15.11 0.92 -1.47
N GLY A 121 15.92 1.77 -2.09
CA GLY A 121 15.49 3.04 -2.66
C GLY A 121 14.49 2.87 -3.79
N GLY A 122 14.73 1.93 -4.72
CA GLY A 122 13.79 1.58 -5.80
C GLY A 122 12.45 1.12 -5.25
N ALA A 123 12.47 0.17 -4.31
CA ALA A 123 11.26 -0.33 -3.65
C ALA A 123 10.50 0.79 -2.91
N SER A 124 11.21 1.73 -2.28
CA SER A 124 10.59 2.89 -1.63
C SER A 124 9.93 3.82 -2.65
N LEU A 125 10.57 4.08 -3.79
CA LEU A 125 10.00 4.93 -4.84
C LEU A 125 8.79 4.27 -5.50
N GLU A 126 8.84 2.96 -5.71
CA GLU A 126 7.71 2.18 -6.21
C GLU A 126 6.51 2.26 -5.28
N ALA A 127 6.70 2.07 -3.98
CA ALA A 127 5.62 2.18 -2.99
C ALA A 127 4.96 3.56 -3.02
N ILE A 128 5.77 4.62 -3.11
CA ILE A 128 5.27 6.00 -3.22
C ILE A 128 4.48 6.19 -4.52
N ALA A 129 5.01 5.74 -5.65
CA ALA A 129 4.37 5.88 -6.96
C ALA A 129 3.05 5.11 -7.04
N SER A 130 3.03 3.86 -6.55
CA SER A 130 1.84 3.00 -6.50
C SER A 130 0.74 3.62 -5.63
N SER A 131 1.11 4.15 -4.45
CA SER A 131 0.18 4.85 -3.57
C SER A 131 -0.43 6.10 -4.23
N HIS A 132 0.40 6.88 -4.94
CA HIS A 132 -0.07 8.06 -5.69
C HIS A 132 -1.06 7.66 -6.78
N ALA A 133 -0.69 6.69 -7.63
CA ALA A 133 -1.55 6.21 -8.70
C ALA A 133 -2.89 5.65 -8.16
N ARG A 134 -2.84 4.88 -7.07
CA ARG A 134 -4.04 4.32 -6.46
C ARG A 134 -4.97 5.41 -5.93
N ARG A 135 -4.41 6.45 -5.30
CA ARG A 135 -5.19 7.58 -4.77
C ARG A 135 -5.90 8.33 -5.90
N GLU A 136 -5.20 8.67 -6.97
CA GLU A 136 -5.79 9.38 -8.12
C GLU A 136 -6.91 8.58 -8.79
N LEU A 137 -6.69 7.28 -9.04
CA LEU A 137 -7.73 6.41 -9.58
C LEU A 137 -8.94 6.31 -8.64
N THR A 138 -8.70 6.25 -7.33
CA THR A 138 -9.77 6.20 -6.34
C THR A 138 -10.57 7.50 -6.34
N GLU A 139 -9.92 8.66 -6.44
CA GLU A 139 -10.59 9.97 -6.54
C GLU A 139 -11.42 10.08 -7.83
N LEU A 140 -10.91 9.60 -8.96
CA LEU A 140 -11.67 9.54 -10.22
C LEU A 140 -12.92 8.68 -10.08
N VAL A 141 -12.80 7.49 -9.51
CA VAL A 141 -13.95 6.58 -9.27
C VAL A 141 -14.94 7.18 -8.27
N GLN A 142 -14.46 7.87 -7.22
CA GLN A 142 -15.33 8.49 -6.22
C GLN A 142 -16.14 9.67 -6.76
N ARG A 143 -15.69 10.32 -7.84
CA ARG A 143 -16.44 11.39 -8.51
C ARG A 143 -17.59 10.87 -9.40
N ALA A 144 -17.70 9.56 -9.62
CA ALA A 144 -18.83 9.00 -10.33
C ALA A 144 -20.13 9.25 -9.53
N PRO A 145 -21.16 9.86 -10.14
CA PRO A 145 -22.45 10.07 -9.48
C PRO A 145 -23.10 8.73 -9.13
N ARG A 146 -23.64 8.64 -7.91
CA ARG A 146 -24.29 7.43 -7.38
C ARG A 146 -25.82 7.50 -7.45
N VAL A 147 -26.35 8.69 -7.67
CA VAL A 147 -27.78 8.98 -7.74
C VAL A 147 -28.09 9.77 -9.01
N ALA A 148 -29.29 9.57 -9.54
CA ALA A 148 -29.86 10.30 -10.66
C ALA A 148 -31.22 10.87 -10.25
N GLN A 149 -31.58 12.04 -10.77
CA GLN A 149 -32.92 12.61 -10.61
C GLN A 149 -33.77 12.25 -11.82
N LEU A 150 -34.66 11.27 -11.67
CA LEU A 150 -35.64 10.90 -12.67
C LEU A 150 -36.80 11.89 -12.68
N ARG A 151 -37.26 12.28 -13.86
CA ARG A 151 -38.53 12.98 -14.04
C ARG A 151 -39.63 11.97 -14.36
N VAL A 152 -40.55 11.81 -13.42
CA VAL A 152 -41.75 10.98 -13.57
C VAL A 152 -42.95 11.92 -13.51
N ASP A 153 -43.67 12.04 -14.63
CA ASP A 153 -44.70 13.06 -14.84
C ASP A 153 -44.17 14.48 -14.53
N ASP A 154 -44.74 15.15 -13.53
CA ASP A 154 -44.40 16.52 -13.10
C ASP A 154 -43.57 16.54 -11.80
N ARG A 155 -42.97 15.40 -11.41
CA ARG A 155 -42.18 15.25 -10.18
C ARG A 155 -40.78 14.75 -10.46
N LEU A 156 -39.87 15.12 -9.56
CA LEU A 156 -38.50 14.61 -9.54
C LEU A 156 -38.37 13.55 -8.45
N GLN A 157 -37.79 12.41 -8.81
CA GLN A 157 -37.50 11.32 -7.90
C GLN A 157 -36.00 11.00 -7.96
N GLU A 158 -35.34 11.01 -6.81
CA GLU A 158 -33.95 10.58 -6.70
C GLU A 158 -33.89 9.05 -6.62
N VAL A 159 -33.12 8.43 -7.50
CA VAL A 159 -32.90 6.99 -7.53
C VAL A 159 -31.40 6.68 -7.63
N PRO A 160 -30.94 5.51 -7.15
CA PRO A 160 -29.62 5.00 -7.46
C PRO A 160 -29.42 4.89 -8.97
N VAL A 161 -28.23 5.22 -9.47
CA VAL A 161 -27.91 5.18 -10.92
C VAL A 161 -28.15 3.78 -11.50
N GLU A 162 -27.95 2.74 -10.71
CA GLU A 162 -28.14 1.35 -11.12
C GLU A 162 -29.62 0.99 -11.39
N GLN A 163 -30.57 1.83 -10.96
CA GLN A 163 -32.00 1.63 -11.17
C GLN A 163 -32.57 2.41 -12.37
N VAL A 164 -31.76 3.25 -13.01
CA VAL A 164 -32.16 4.01 -14.21
C VAL A 164 -32.29 3.06 -15.41
N GLN A 165 -33.40 3.15 -16.12
CA GLN A 165 -33.71 2.29 -17.27
C GLN A 165 -33.65 3.06 -18.58
N ALA A 166 -33.42 2.35 -19.69
CA ALA A 166 -33.46 2.96 -21.01
C ALA A 166 -34.87 3.52 -21.32
N GLY A 167 -34.94 4.78 -21.71
CA GLY A 167 -36.19 5.50 -21.95
C GLY A 167 -36.60 6.44 -20.82
N ASP A 168 -35.95 6.35 -19.67
CA ASP A 168 -36.16 7.29 -18.57
C ASP A 168 -35.66 8.70 -18.89
N THR A 169 -36.34 9.72 -18.35
CA THR A 169 -35.89 11.12 -18.45
C THR A 169 -35.17 11.52 -17.18
N VAL A 170 -33.88 11.84 -17.28
CA VAL A 170 -33.06 12.30 -16.15
C VAL A 170 -32.87 13.81 -16.22
N LEU A 171 -33.12 14.50 -15.10
CA LEU A 171 -32.77 15.91 -14.93
C LEU A 171 -31.33 16.02 -14.41
N VAL A 172 -30.51 16.79 -15.11
CA VAL A 172 -29.14 17.14 -14.69
C VAL A 172 -29.05 18.65 -14.59
N ARG A 173 -28.64 19.17 -13.42
CA ARG A 173 -28.49 20.62 -13.21
C ARG A 173 -27.17 21.11 -13.79
N THR A 174 -27.10 22.41 -14.04
CA THR A 174 -25.85 23.06 -14.45
C THR A 174 -24.75 22.82 -13.42
N GLY A 175 -23.62 22.24 -13.87
CA GLY A 175 -22.48 21.90 -13.01
C GLY A 175 -22.56 20.51 -12.35
N GLU A 176 -23.66 19.76 -12.52
CA GLU A 176 -23.72 18.36 -12.11
C GLU A 176 -23.06 17.43 -13.13
N VAL A 177 -22.52 16.31 -12.66
CA VAL A 177 -21.98 15.25 -13.52
C VAL A 177 -23.15 14.46 -14.09
N ILE A 178 -23.12 14.21 -15.40
CA ILE A 178 -24.15 13.42 -16.08
C ILE A 178 -24.06 11.97 -15.58
N PRO A 179 -25.15 11.40 -15.01
CA PRO A 179 -25.07 10.11 -14.32
C PRO A 179 -25.08 8.88 -15.22
N VAL A 180 -25.67 9.00 -16.42
CA VAL A 180 -25.79 7.93 -17.42
C VAL A 180 -25.70 8.52 -18.82
N ASP A 181 -25.27 7.72 -19.80
CA ASP A 181 -25.33 8.12 -21.21
C ASP A 181 -26.78 8.30 -21.67
N GLY A 182 -27.02 9.29 -22.52
CA GLY A 182 -28.36 9.58 -23.03
C GLY A 182 -28.37 10.65 -24.12
N THR A 183 -29.56 10.92 -24.64
CA THR A 183 -29.78 11.98 -25.64
C THR A 183 -30.42 13.20 -24.99
N MET A 184 -29.95 14.40 -25.32
CA MET A 184 -30.52 15.65 -24.82
C MET A 184 -31.93 15.86 -25.38
N LEU A 185 -32.92 16.00 -24.50
CA LEU A 185 -34.31 16.30 -24.86
C LEU A 185 -34.63 17.81 -24.82
N SER A 186 -34.07 18.52 -23.84
CA SER A 186 -34.26 19.94 -23.62
C SER A 186 -33.07 20.54 -22.87
N ALA A 187 -32.73 21.80 -23.17
CA ALA A 187 -31.68 22.58 -22.50
C ALA A 187 -32.27 23.56 -21.50
#